data_AF-A0A7S3QCY8-F1
#
_entry.id   AF-A0A7S3QCY8-F1
#
_cell.length_a   1.000
_cell.length_b   1.000
_cell.length_c   1.000
_cell.angle_alpha   90.00
_cell.angle_beta   90.00
_cell.angle_gamma   90.00
#
_symmetry.space_group_name_H-M   'P 1'
#
loop_
_entity.id
_entity.type
_entity.pdbx_description
1 polymer ?
#
loop_
_entity_poly.entity_id
_entity_poly.type
_entity_poly.pdbx_seq_one_letter_code
_entity_poly.pdbx_strand_id
1 'polypeptide(L)'
;QDISNWDVSSGTDFGYVFLKAYAFDQPLLHCKWQSNNIFKNTTPNPCEGSKSCGWGQSECFKCVNSPLQFQVVTVGGSLVPFSCKSAAQNKLKNKFTCSNEGQVATHCPDVCGKCSEYRCFDSELVFFMGSGKERECAWLKQMEESKRIKQCKKPKVAQTCRATCKFCE
;
A
#
# COMPACT_ATOMS: atom_id res chain seq x y z
N GLN A 1 0.49 10.39 -29.33
CA GLN A 1 -0.80 11.06 -29.06
C GLN A 1 -1.27 10.59 -27.72
N ASP A 2 -1.59 11.49 -26.79
CA ASP A 2 -2.18 11.09 -25.50
C ASP A 2 -3.61 10.57 -25.73
N ILE A 3 -3.87 9.34 -25.29
CA ILE A 3 -5.15 8.65 -25.42
C ILE A 3 -5.84 8.43 -24.06
N SER A 4 -5.33 9.06 -22.99
CA SER A 4 -5.86 8.94 -21.63
C SER A 4 -7.31 9.40 -21.48
N ASN A 5 -7.80 10.24 -22.39
CA ASN A 5 -9.16 10.78 -22.40
C ASN A 5 -10.10 10.13 -23.43
N TRP A 6 -9.69 9.03 -24.07
CA TRP A 6 -10.59 8.30 -24.94
C TRP A 6 -11.74 7.68 -24.13
N ASP A 7 -12.97 7.96 -24.56
CA ASP A 7 -14.16 7.25 -24.11
C ASP A 7 -14.25 5.93 -24.91
N VAL A 8 -14.13 4.82 -24.19
CA VAL A 8 -14.17 3.46 -24.74
C VAL A 8 -15.34 2.65 -24.16
N SER A 9 -16.32 3.34 -23.55
CA SER A 9 -17.43 2.72 -22.83
C SER A 9 -18.35 1.84 -23.69
N SER A 10 -18.39 2.08 -25.01
CA SER A 10 -19.19 1.32 -25.97
C SER A 10 -18.46 0.15 -26.64
N GLY A 11 -17.14 0.02 -26.43
CA GLY A 11 -16.35 -1.03 -27.08
C GLY A 11 -16.42 -2.35 -26.32
N THR A 12 -16.58 -3.44 -27.05
CA THR A 12 -16.73 -4.79 -26.47
C THR A 12 -15.52 -5.69 -26.70
N ASP A 13 -14.64 -5.34 -27.65
CA ASP A 13 -13.43 -6.09 -27.96
C ASP A 13 -12.32 -5.13 -28.42
N PHE A 14 -11.14 -5.25 -27.80
CA PHE A 14 -9.95 -4.46 -28.09
C PHE A 14 -8.71 -5.34 -28.31
N GLY A 15 -8.87 -6.65 -28.49
CA GLY A 15 -7.79 -7.63 -28.46
C GLY A 15 -6.62 -7.38 -29.42
N TYR A 16 -6.83 -6.56 -30.46
CA TYR A 16 -5.85 -6.31 -31.51
C TYR A 16 -5.58 -4.83 -31.81
N VAL A 17 -6.10 -3.89 -31.00
CA VAL A 17 -6.06 -2.46 -31.34
C VAL A 17 -4.64 -1.90 -31.45
N PHE A 18 -3.68 -2.48 -30.73
CA PHE A 18 -2.26 -2.10 -30.80
C PHE A 18 -1.38 -3.21 -31.40
N LEU A 19 -1.98 -4.21 -32.06
CA LEU A 19 -1.22 -5.26 -32.72
C LEU A 19 -0.35 -4.65 -33.83
N LYS A 20 0.98 -4.81 -33.73
CA LYS A 20 2.00 -4.24 -34.65
C LYS A 20 2.11 -2.71 -34.63
N ALA A 21 1.58 -2.03 -33.61
CA ALA A 21 1.77 -0.60 -33.42
C ALA A 21 3.17 -0.30 -32.82
N TYR A 22 4.25 -0.62 -33.54
CA TYR A 22 5.63 -0.52 -33.02
C TYR A 22 6.08 0.90 -32.67
N ALA A 23 5.47 1.92 -33.28
CA ALA A 23 5.72 3.32 -32.97
C ALA A 23 4.97 3.80 -31.71
N PHE A 24 4.10 2.97 -31.14
CA PHE A 24 3.34 3.27 -29.93
C PHE A 24 4.15 2.83 -28.70
N ASP A 25 4.78 3.79 -28.04
CA ASP A 25 5.62 3.61 -26.85
C ASP A 25 5.01 4.29 -25.62
N GLN A 26 3.69 4.18 -25.46
CA GLN A 26 2.96 4.77 -24.33
C GLN A 26 2.35 3.67 -23.45
N PRO A 27 2.33 3.83 -22.11
CA PRO A 27 1.73 2.85 -21.21
C PRO A 27 0.21 2.77 -21.37
N LEU A 28 -0.34 1.56 -21.48
CA LEU A 28 -1.79 1.33 -21.46
C LEU A 28 -2.27 1.20 -20.00
N LEU A 29 -3.03 2.18 -19.51
CA LEU A 29 -3.56 2.21 -18.14
C LEU A 29 -4.68 1.14 -17.95
N HIS A 30 -4.29 -0.04 -17.49
CA HIS A 30 -5.16 -1.21 -17.33
C HIS A 30 -6.35 -0.97 -16.36
N CYS A 31 -6.20 -0.11 -15.34
CA CYS A 31 -7.29 0.15 -14.38
C CYS A 31 -8.45 0.99 -14.93
N LYS A 32 -8.24 1.79 -15.98
CA LYS A 32 -9.34 2.58 -16.57
C LYS A 32 -10.26 1.69 -17.43
N TRP A 33 -9.76 0.57 -17.94
CA TRP A 33 -10.51 -0.32 -18.82
C TRP A 33 -11.30 -1.40 -18.05
N GLN A 34 -11.02 -1.59 -16.76
CA GLN A 34 -11.74 -2.53 -15.90
C GLN A 34 -13.04 -1.99 -15.30
N SER A 35 -13.30 -0.67 -15.33
CA SER A 35 -14.56 -0.10 -14.83
C SER A 35 -15.80 -0.53 -15.62
N ASN A 36 -15.61 -1.13 -16.81
CA ASN A 36 -16.68 -1.46 -17.74
C ASN A 36 -16.96 -2.97 -17.85
N ASN A 37 -16.42 -3.82 -16.96
CA ASN A 37 -16.59 -5.28 -17.00
C ASN A 37 -16.15 -5.97 -18.33
N ILE A 38 -15.31 -5.29 -19.13
CA ILE A 38 -14.92 -5.77 -20.48
C ILE A 38 -13.94 -6.96 -20.39
N PHE A 39 -13.16 -7.07 -19.33
CA PHE A 39 -12.26 -8.21 -19.09
C PHE A 39 -12.84 -9.17 -18.06
N LYS A 40 -13.69 -10.10 -18.51
CA LYS A 40 -14.04 -11.29 -17.73
C LYS A 40 -12.86 -12.27 -17.76
N ASN A 41 -11.91 -12.12 -16.85
CA ASN A 41 -10.97 -13.21 -16.55
C ASN A 41 -11.21 -13.71 -15.12
N THR A 42 -11.37 -15.02 -15.02
CA THR A 42 -11.84 -15.82 -13.89
C THR A 42 -10.85 -15.95 -12.72
N THR A 43 -10.14 -14.87 -12.36
CA THR A 43 -9.25 -14.81 -11.20
C THR A 43 -9.69 -13.71 -10.23
N PRO A 44 -9.49 -13.89 -8.90
CA PRO A 44 -9.77 -12.82 -7.93
C PRO A 44 -9.04 -11.55 -8.35
N ASN A 45 -9.77 -10.44 -8.39
CA ASN A 45 -9.27 -9.12 -8.78
C ASN A 45 -8.01 -8.78 -7.95
N PRO A 46 -6.81 -8.72 -8.53
CA PRO A 46 -5.59 -8.37 -7.79
C PRO A 46 -5.59 -6.91 -7.27
N CYS A 47 -6.61 -6.14 -7.66
CA CYS A 47 -6.85 -4.74 -7.34
C CYS A 47 -8.08 -4.56 -6.43
N GLU A 48 -8.60 -5.63 -5.80
CA GLU A 48 -9.71 -5.52 -4.85
C GLU A 48 -9.32 -4.57 -3.69
N GLY A 49 -9.98 -3.41 -3.62
CA GLY A 49 -9.68 -2.32 -2.68
C GLY A 49 -8.62 -1.30 -3.12
N SER A 50 -8.24 -1.20 -4.41
CA SER A 50 -7.44 -0.07 -4.93
C SER A 50 -8.30 0.95 -5.69
N LYS A 51 -8.03 2.25 -5.46
CA LYS A 51 -8.70 3.36 -6.16
C LYS A 51 -7.97 3.82 -7.43
N SER A 52 -6.72 3.38 -7.64
CA SER A 52 -6.01 3.52 -8.92
C SER A 52 -4.77 2.61 -8.95
N CYS A 53 -4.41 2.10 -10.13
CA CYS A 53 -3.02 1.77 -10.44
C CYS A 53 -2.39 3.02 -11.05
N GLY A 54 -1.28 3.48 -10.47
CA GLY A 54 -0.50 4.61 -10.96
C GLY A 54 0.23 4.28 -12.26
N TRP A 55 0.64 5.34 -12.96
CA TRP A 55 1.37 5.29 -14.23
C TRP A 55 2.65 4.44 -14.12
N GLY A 56 2.85 3.50 -15.07
CA GLY A 56 4.12 2.78 -15.21
C GLY A 56 4.30 1.51 -14.38
N GLN A 57 3.30 1.07 -13.60
CA GLN A 57 3.40 -0.18 -12.84
C GLN A 57 2.62 -1.31 -13.55
N SER A 58 3.34 -2.38 -13.90
CA SER A 58 2.81 -3.60 -14.53
C SER A 58 2.02 -4.51 -13.57
N GLU A 59 1.94 -4.15 -12.29
CA GLU A 59 1.27 -4.94 -11.26
C GLU A 59 0.47 -4.01 -10.33
N CYS A 60 -0.76 -4.38 -10.00
CA CYS A 60 -1.52 -3.72 -8.94
C CYS A 60 -0.74 -3.85 -7.63
N PHE A 61 -0.26 -2.73 -7.10
CA PHE A 61 0.58 -2.73 -5.90
C PHE A 61 -0.15 -3.39 -4.73
N LYS A 62 0.36 -4.54 -4.29
CA LYS A 62 -0.23 -5.30 -3.20
C LYS A 62 -0.13 -4.49 -1.91
N CYS A 63 -1.25 -4.34 -1.21
CA CYS A 63 -1.24 -3.76 0.12
C CYS A 63 -0.41 -4.64 1.06
N VAL A 64 0.46 -4.02 1.85
CA VAL A 64 1.30 -4.73 2.80
C VAL A 64 1.16 -4.17 4.20
N ASN A 65 1.21 -5.05 5.17
CA ASN A 65 1.40 -4.69 6.56
C ASN A 65 2.85 -4.30 6.81
N SER A 66 3.10 -3.40 7.76
CA SER A 66 4.44 -3.15 8.24
C SER A 66 5.06 -4.43 8.84
N PRO A 67 6.33 -4.73 8.52
CA PRO A 67 7.05 -5.86 9.11
C PRO A 67 7.72 -5.51 10.45
N LEU A 68 7.66 -4.25 10.89
CA LEU A 68 8.28 -3.80 12.14
C LEU A 68 7.35 -4.02 13.33
N GLN A 69 7.96 -4.20 14.50
CA GLN A 69 7.19 -4.19 15.74
C GLN A 69 6.88 -2.75 16.12
N PHE A 70 5.75 -2.54 16.78
CA PHE A 70 5.27 -1.21 17.16
C PHE A 70 4.69 -1.21 18.56
N GLN A 71 4.57 -0.02 19.14
CA GLN A 71 3.92 0.18 20.43
C GLN A 71 2.48 0.60 20.23
N VAL A 72 1.57 0.02 21.01
CA VAL A 72 0.25 0.62 21.24
C VAL A 72 -0.02 0.70 22.74
N VAL A 73 -0.79 1.72 23.11
CA VAL A 73 -1.33 1.85 24.46
C VAL A 73 -2.51 0.91 24.58
N THR A 74 -2.43 -0.07 25.48
CA THR A 74 -3.57 -0.92 25.79
C THR A 74 -4.64 -0.14 26.56
N VAL A 75 -5.89 -0.61 26.61
CA VAL A 75 -6.96 -0.01 27.45
C VAL A 75 -6.58 0.08 28.95
N GLY A 76 -5.50 -0.59 29.39
CA GLY A 76 -4.94 -0.47 30.74
C GLY A 76 -3.73 0.46 30.87
N GLY A 77 -3.40 1.27 29.85
CA GLY A 77 -2.28 2.22 29.85
C GLY A 77 -0.89 1.59 29.64
N SER A 78 -0.77 0.27 29.62
CA SER A 78 0.52 -0.40 29.39
C SER A 78 0.92 -0.32 27.91
N LEU A 79 2.19 0.02 27.67
CA LEU A 79 2.86 -0.09 26.37
C LEU A 79 3.40 -1.51 26.21
N VAL A 80 2.97 -2.20 25.15
CA VAL A 80 3.42 -3.56 24.85
C VAL A 80 3.89 -3.59 23.38
N PRO A 81 4.99 -4.28 23.04
CA PRO A 81 5.40 -4.44 21.65
C PRO A 81 4.46 -5.39 20.89
N PHE A 82 3.99 -4.97 19.73
CA PHE A 82 3.09 -5.72 18.84
C PHE A 82 3.68 -5.91 17.46
N SER A 83 3.08 -6.83 16.70
CA SER A 83 3.34 -7.03 15.28
C SER A 83 2.03 -7.22 14.54
N CYS A 84 2.00 -6.96 13.23
CA CYS A 84 0.80 -7.20 12.43
C CYS A 84 0.38 -8.68 12.39
N LYS A 85 1.31 -9.63 12.64
CA LYS A 85 0.96 -11.05 12.83
C LYS A 85 0.12 -11.26 14.10
N SER A 86 0.47 -10.56 15.18
CA SER A 86 -0.30 -10.58 16.42
C SER A 86 -1.67 -9.92 16.23
N ALA A 87 -1.75 -8.85 15.42
CA ALA A 87 -3.01 -8.20 15.03
C ALA A 87 -3.95 -9.15 14.27
N ALA A 88 -3.40 -9.98 13.37
CA ALA A 88 -4.17 -10.89 12.54
C ALA A 88 -4.84 -12.03 13.31
N GLN A 89 -4.30 -12.39 14.47
CA GLN A 89 -4.70 -13.61 15.16
C GLN A 89 -5.87 -13.44 16.12
N ASN A 90 -6.38 -12.22 16.36
CA ASN A 90 -7.51 -11.96 17.27
C ASN A 90 -7.39 -12.69 18.63
N LYS A 91 -6.16 -13.05 19.03
CA LYS A 91 -5.85 -13.97 20.15
C LYS A 91 -5.84 -13.26 21.51
N LEU A 92 -6.16 -11.99 21.53
CA LEU A 92 -6.37 -11.21 22.74
C LEU A 92 -7.85 -10.86 22.78
N LYS A 93 -8.64 -11.77 23.38
CA LYS A 93 -10.05 -11.57 23.74
C LYS A 93 -10.30 -10.09 24.09
N ASN A 94 -10.99 -9.36 23.22
CA ASN A 94 -11.49 -8.00 23.44
C ASN A 94 -10.49 -6.86 23.79
N LYS A 95 -9.25 -6.82 23.26
CA LYS A 95 -8.37 -5.66 23.59
C LYS A 95 -7.44 -5.10 22.51
N PHE A 96 -7.45 -5.67 21.32
CA PHE A 96 -6.72 -5.11 20.17
C PHE A 96 -7.65 -5.14 18.98
N THR A 97 -8.23 -4.00 18.66
CA THR A 97 -9.08 -3.88 17.49
C THR A 97 -8.38 -2.93 16.53
N CYS A 98 -8.44 -3.25 15.24
CA CYS A 98 -8.28 -2.27 14.18
C CYS A 98 -9.23 -1.05 14.32
N SER A 99 -10.04 -1.00 15.38
CA SER A 99 -10.95 0.06 15.81
C SER A 99 -10.32 1.11 16.74
N ASN A 100 -9.05 1.00 17.16
CA ASN A 100 -8.31 2.17 17.67
C ASN A 100 -8.00 3.10 16.48
N GLU A 101 -9.04 3.83 16.05
CA GLU A 101 -9.05 5.02 15.18
C GLU A 101 -7.82 5.20 14.29
N GLY A 102 -7.70 4.38 13.24
CA GLY A 102 -6.76 4.62 12.14
C GLY A 102 -5.29 4.28 12.41
N GLN A 103 -4.78 4.43 13.63
CA GLN A 103 -3.34 4.31 13.92
C GLN A 103 -2.78 2.90 13.68
N VAL A 104 -3.47 1.87 14.14
CA VAL A 104 -3.05 0.48 13.84
C VAL A 104 -3.26 0.16 12.37
N ALA A 105 -4.31 0.69 11.76
CA ALA A 105 -4.63 0.46 10.36
C ALA A 105 -3.63 1.13 9.41
N THR A 106 -2.99 2.24 9.81
CA THR A 106 -1.87 2.84 9.06
C THR A 106 -0.62 1.98 9.14
N HIS A 107 -0.45 1.20 10.22
CA HIS A 107 0.67 0.26 10.34
C HIS A 107 0.38 -1.11 9.68
N CYS A 108 -0.81 -1.65 9.87
CA CYS A 108 -1.25 -2.99 9.44
C CYS A 108 -2.53 -2.94 8.56
N PRO A 109 -2.51 -2.24 7.41
CA PRO A 109 -3.71 -1.98 6.61
C PRO A 109 -4.37 -3.25 6.04
N ASP A 110 -3.58 -4.27 5.71
CA ASP A 110 -4.07 -5.50 5.08
C ASP A 110 -4.80 -6.38 6.08
N VAL A 111 -4.19 -6.61 7.25
CA VAL A 111 -4.84 -7.33 8.35
C VAL A 111 -6.09 -6.61 8.86
N CYS A 112 -6.08 -5.28 8.83
CA CYS A 112 -7.23 -4.47 9.27
C CYS A 112 -8.30 -4.25 8.20
N GLY A 113 -8.13 -4.76 6.97
CA GLY A 113 -9.09 -4.54 5.89
C GLY A 113 -9.23 -3.07 5.48
N LYS A 114 -8.19 -2.27 5.70
CA LYS A 114 -8.15 -0.80 5.50
C LYS A 114 -7.20 -0.37 4.39
N CYS A 115 -6.84 -1.28 3.48
CA CYS A 115 -5.96 -0.98 2.35
C CYS A 115 -6.50 0.11 1.42
N SER A 116 -7.81 0.19 1.20
CA SER A 116 -8.40 1.28 0.39
C SER A 116 -8.15 2.67 0.97
N GLU A 117 -7.84 2.75 2.27
CA GLU A 117 -7.64 3.98 3.02
C GLU A 117 -6.14 4.22 3.29
N TYR A 118 -5.41 3.23 3.80
CA TYR A 118 -4.04 3.42 4.31
C TYR A 118 -2.93 2.68 3.55
N ARG A 119 -3.21 2.10 2.36
CA ARG A 119 -2.22 1.32 1.58
C ARG A 119 -0.89 2.05 1.41
N CYS A 120 -0.91 3.35 1.13
CA CYS A 120 0.30 4.12 0.84
C CYS A 120 0.63 5.17 1.91
N PHE A 121 -0.01 5.08 3.07
CA PHE A 121 0.25 5.98 4.18
C PHE A 121 1.46 5.50 4.98
N ASP A 122 2.20 6.45 5.53
CA ASP A 122 3.19 6.17 6.56
C ASP A 122 2.49 5.61 7.81
N SER A 123 3.19 4.75 8.55
CA SER A 123 2.78 4.39 9.90
C SER A 123 2.71 5.63 10.79
N GLU A 124 1.58 5.80 11.48
CA GLU A 124 1.40 6.80 12.53
C GLU A 124 1.90 6.33 13.91
N LEU A 125 2.29 5.07 14.03
CA LEU A 125 2.77 4.47 15.28
C LEU A 125 4.30 4.55 15.42
N VAL A 126 4.73 4.59 16.68
CA VAL A 126 6.12 4.35 17.07
C VAL A 126 6.47 2.89 16.84
N PHE A 127 7.57 2.65 16.13
CA PHE A 127 8.06 1.31 15.79
C PHE A 127 9.52 1.11 16.15
N PHE A 128 9.90 -0.15 16.29
CA PHE A 128 11.25 -0.55 16.69
C PHE A 128 12.08 -0.98 15.49
N MET A 129 13.26 -0.37 15.34
CA MET A 129 14.27 -0.83 14.40
C MET A 129 15.17 -1.90 15.03
N GLY A 130 16.03 -2.56 14.23
CA GLY A 130 16.82 -3.74 14.63
C GLY A 130 17.77 -3.61 15.84
N SER A 131 17.86 -2.44 16.49
CA SER A 131 18.58 -2.23 17.75
C SER A 131 17.65 -1.92 18.93
N GLY A 132 16.34 -2.11 18.78
CA GLY A 132 15.32 -1.69 19.76
C GLY A 132 15.08 -0.18 19.79
N LYS A 133 15.74 0.60 18.93
CA LYS A 133 15.53 2.04 18.82
C LYS A 133 14.13 2.34 18.29
N GLU A 134 13.39 3.11 19.08
CA GLU A 134 12.08 3.67 18.73
C GLU A 134 12.20 4.73 17.65
N ARG A 135 11.31 4.68 16.67
CA ARG A 135 11.25 5.59 15.53
C ARG A 135 9.82 5.79 15.09
N GLU A 136 9.60 6.93 14.46
CA GLU A 136 8.41 7.27 13.70
C GLU A 136 8.83 7.66 12.28
N CYS A 137 7.91 7.62 11.32
CA CYS A 137 8.25 8.00 9.94
C CYS A 137 8.67 9.48 9.80
N ALA A 138 8.28 10.35 10.74
CA ALA A 138 8.78 11.73 10.84
C ALA A 138 10.31 11.82 10.91
N TRP A 139 10.97 10.82 11.51
CA TRP A 139 12.44 10.76 11.57
C TRP A 139 13.07 10.79 10.18
N LEU A 140 12.49 10.14 9.18
CA LEU A 140 13.00 10.13 7.80
C LEU A 140 12.81 11.49 7.11
N LYS A 141 11.73 12.21 7.43
CA LYS A 141 11.42 13.53 6.86
C LYS A 141 12.44 14.59 7.29
N GLN A 142 13.00 14.44 8.49
CA GLN A 142 14.02 15.32 9.04
C GLN A 142 15.45 14.99 8.56
N MET A 143 15.64 13.90 7.81
CA MET A 143 16.96 13.54 7.28
C MET A 143 17.26 14.25 5.97
N GLU A 144 18.55 14.45 5.72
CA GLU A 144 19.07 14.84 4.41
C GLU A 144 18.74 13.76 3.36
N GLU A 145 18.39 14.18 2.14
CA GLU A 145 17.84 13.33 1.08
C GLU A 145 18.70 12.10 0.81
N SER A 146 20.02 12.28 0.72
CA SER A 146 20.95 11.18 0.42
C SER A 146 20.88 10.06 1.48
N LYS A 147 20.64 10.42 2.74
CA LYS A 147 20.51 9.49 3.86
C LYS A 147 19.12 8.86 3.91
N ARG A 148 18.08 9.65 3.63
CA ARG A 148 16.69 9.16 3.51
C ARG A 148 16.59 8.09 2.43
N ILE A 149 17.11 8.34 1.23
CA ILE A 149 17.12 7.36 0.13
C ILE A 149 17.79 6.05 0.56
N LYS A 150 18.96 6.12 1.23
CA LYS A 150 19.65 4.93 1.75
C LYS A 150 18.80 4.14 2.75
N GLN A 151 18.05 4.84 3.59
CA GLN A 151 17.19 4.19 4.58
C GLN A 151 15.93 3.60 3.94
N CYS A 152 15.34 4.28 2.96
CA CYS A 152 14.20 3.80 2.18
C CYS A 152 14.54 2.62 1.26
N LYS A 153 15.82 2.38 0.94
CA LYS A 153 16.26 1.12 0.30
C LYS A 153 16.10 -0.11 1.21
N LYS A 154 15.90 0.06 2.52
CA LYS A 154 15.66 -1.06 3.44
C LYS A 154 14.20 -1.48 3.36
N PRO A 155 13.88 -2.73 2.98
CA PRO A 155 12.49 -3.16 2.76
C PRO A 155 11.58 -2.93 3.96
N LYS A 156 12.07 -3.22 5.18
CA LYS A 156 11.30 -3.02 6.41
C LYS A 156 10.90 -1.56 6.62
N VAL A 157 11.75 -0.62 6.23
CA VAL A 157 11.48 0.81 6.37
C VAL A 157 10.54 1.27 5.27
N ALA A 158 10.81 0.90 4.02
CA ALA A 158 9.95 1.26 2.89
C ALA A 158 8.51 0.80 3.09
N GLN A 159 8.32 -0.42 3.59
CA GLN A 159 7.00 -1.00 3.88
C GLN A 159 6.30 -0.36 5.09
N THR A 160 7.03 0.30 5.98
CA THR A 160 6.49 0.97 7.17
C THR A 160 6.20 2.45 6.92
N CYS A 161 7.10 3.14 6.22
CA CYS A 161 7.02 4.56 5.88
C CYS A 161 6.77 4.71 4.38
N ARG A 162 5.61 4.20 3.95
CA ARG A 162 5.28 4.00 2.53
C ARG A 162 5.20 5.31 1.76
N ALA A 163 4.62 6.35 2.32
CA ALA A 163 4.54 7.66 1.67
C ALA A 163 5.92 8.32 1.61
N THR A 164 6.63 8.37 2.75
CA THR A 164 7.94 9.03 2.82
C THR A 164 8.98 8.34 1.92
N CYS A 165 8.90 7.02 1.78
CA CYS A 165 9.81 6.26 0.94
C CYS A 165 9.31 6.02 -0.49
N LYS A 166 8.17 6.61 -0.88
CA LYS A 166 7.57 6.42 -2.20
C LYS A 166 7.40 4.94 -2.56
N PHE A 167 7.04 4.13 -1.57
CA PHE A 167 6.98 2.68 -1.71
C PHE A 167 5.93 2.22 -2.74
N CYS A 168 4.90 3.04 -2.95
CA CYS A 168 3.82 2.78 -3.91
C CYS A 168 4.01 3.46 -5.29
N GLU A 169 5.06 4.26 -5.49
CA GLU A 169 5.36 4.95 -6.77
C GLU A 169 6.39 4.16 -7.58
#